data_AF-A0A1B2HCU1-F1
#
_entry.id   AF-A0A1B2HCU1-F1
#
_cell.length_a   1.000
_cell.length_b   1.000
_cell.length_c   1.000
_cell.angle_alpha   90.00
_cell.angle_beta   90.00
_cell.angle_gamma   90.00
#
_symmetry.space_group_name_H-M   'P 1'
#
loop_
_entity.id
_entity.type
_entity.pdbx_description
1 polymer ?
#
loop_
_entity_poly.entity_id
_entity_poly.type
_entity_poly.pdbx_seq_one_letter_code
_entity_poly.pdbx_strand_id
1 'polypeptide(L)'
;MALINSQRASVSAGVEIAWTNASSGGDEVPCGGGRILLVRNGHSAAQTATVSTPGTVRGIAIGEVAESITENGGVWVLPLTDEFRNSVGRANITYSGVTALQVAVIEPDR
;
A
#
# COMPACT_ATOMS: atom_id res chain seq x y z
N MET A 1 -10.81 -2.44 -8.52
CA MET A 1 -10.15 -1.90 -7.33
C MET A 1 -11.13 -1.73 -6.18
N ALA A 2 -10.70 -2.03 -4.95
CA ALA A 2 -11.43 -1.67 -3.74
C ALA A 2 -10.80 -0.42 -3.09
N LEU A 3 -11.62 0.37 -2.40
CA LEU A 3 -11.15 1.58 -1.70
C LEU A 3 -10.80 1.24 -0.26
N ILE A 4 -9.59 1.62 0.15
CA ILE A 4 -9.12 1.50 1.53
C ILE A 4 -8.91 2.90 2.10
N ASN A 5 -9.35 3.12 3.34
CA ASN A 5 -9.15 4.36 4.07
C ASN A 5 -7.95 4.25 5.01
N SER A 6 -7.34 5.39 5.33
CA SER A 6 -6.29 5.46 6.35
C SER A 6 -6.89 5.38 7.75
N GLN A 7 -6.13 4.77 8.67
CA GLN A 7 -6.40 4.77 10.10
C GLN A 7 -5.35 5.64 10.81
N ARG A 8 -5.78 6.39 11.82
CA ARG A 8 -4.87 7.27 12.58
C ARG A 8 -4.06 6.44 13.56
N ALA A 9 -2.75 6.67 13.60
CA ALA A 9 -1.88 6.18 14.64
C ALA A 9 -1.64 7.27 15.69
N SER A 10 -2.08 7.01 16.92
CA SER A 10 -1.69 7.84 18.06
C SER A 10 -0.26 7.51 18.47
N VAL A 11 0.57 8.54 18.64
CA VAL A 11 1.96 8.39 19.12
C VAL A 11 2.05 7.99 20.59
N SER A 12 1.00 8.21 21.39
CA SER A 12 0.99 7.95 22.83
C SER A 12 0.32 6.64 23.21
N ALA A 13 -0.65 6.16 22.42
CA ALA A 13 -1.39 4.92 22.70
C ALA A 13 -1.05 3.76 21.75
N GLY A 14 -0.25 4.00 20.71
CA GLY A 14 -0.10 3.05 19.61
C GLY A 14 -1.39 2.89 18.81
N VAL A 15 -1.40 1.96 17.86
CA VAL A 15 -2.59 1.61 17.08
C VAL A 15 -2.61 0.11 16.82
N GLU A 16 -3.78 -0.50 17.05
CA GLU A 16 -4.03 -1.84 16.53
C GLU A 16 -4.32 -1.73 15.04
N ILE A 17 -3.52 -2.42 14.21
CA ILE A 17 -3.66 -2.34 12.76
C ILE A 17 -4.89 -3.12 12.32
N ALA A 18 -5.91 -2.39 11.87
CA ALA A 18 -7.05 -2.97 11.19
C ALA A 18 -6.66 -3.32 9.75
N TRP A 19 -6.64 -4.62 9.45
CA TRP A 19 -6.27 -5.16 8.15
C TRP A 19 -7.50 -5.37 7.26
N THR A 20 -7.39 -5.03 5.98
CA THR A 20 -8.40 -5.31 4.95
C THR A 20 -7.84 -6.34 3.97
N ASN A 21 -8.64 -7.34 3.58
CA ASN A 21 -8.19 -8.32 2.57
C ASN A 21 -8.00 -7.63 1.21
N ALA A 22 -6.91 -7.97 0.53
CA ALA A 22 -6.60 -7.42 -0.79
C ALA A 22 -7.66 -7.83 -1.83
N SER A 23 -7.98 -6.92 -2.76
CA SER A 23 -8.90 -7.21 -3.85
C SER A 23 -8.16 -7.75 -5.08
N SER A 24 -8.72 -8.75 -5.76
CA SER A 24 -8.16 -9.31 -7.00
C SER A 24 -8.02 -8.28 -8.13
N GLY A 25 -8.81 -7.21 -8.09
CA GLY A 25 -8.71 -6.08 -9.01
C GLY A 25 -7.82 -4.95 -8.51
N GLY A 26 -6.97 -5.17 -7.50
CA GLY A 26 -6.13 -4.18 -6.84
C GLY A 26 -6.85 -3.32 -5.81
N ASP A 27 -6.11 -2.43 -5.15
CA ASP A 27 -6.62 -1.53 -4.12
C ASP A 27 -6.25 -0.06 -4.40
N GLU A 28 -7.12 0.85 -3.98
CA GLU A 28 -6.91 2.30 -4.02
C GLU A 28 -6.83 2.88 -2.60
N VAL A 29 -5.70 3.49 -2.30
CA VAL A 29 -5.37 3.98 -0.94
C VAL A 29 -5.05 5.47 -0.94
N PRO A 30 -5.29 6.20 0.17
CA PRO A 30 -4.84 7.58 0.29
C PRO A 30 -3.31 7.66 0.33
N CYS A 31 -2.73 8.64 -0.35
CA CYS A 31 -1.29 8.92 -0.39
C CYS A 31 -1.00 10.39 -0.04
N GLY A 32 0.26 10.74 0.16
CA GLY A 32 0.73 12.06 0.58
C GLY A 32 1.21 12.11 2.03
N GLY A 33 1.66 13.30 2.44
CA GLY A 33 2.46 13.54 3.65
C GLY A 33 2.16 12.66 4.88
N GLY A 34 3.14 11.85 5.27
CA GLY A 34 3.15 11.05 6.49
C GLY A 34 2.42 9.71 6.40
N ARG A 35 1.78 9.37 5.28
CA ARG A 35 1.05 8.09 5.13
C ARG A 35 1.99 6.92 4.85
N ILE A 36 1.69 5.79 5.46
CA ILE A 36 2.46 4.55 5.32
C ILE A 36 1.52 3.43 4.88
N LEU A 37 1.85 2.78 3.76
CA LEU A 37 1.23 1.54 3.33
C LEU A 37 1.85 0.36 4.06
N LEU A 38 1.00 -0.54 4.51
CA LEU A 38 1.37 -1.85 5.02
C LEU A 38 0.70 -2.91 4.15
N VAL A 39 1.48 -3.87 3.67
CA VAL A 39 0.97 -5.04 2.94
C VAL A 39 1.50 -6.29 3.62
N ARG A 40 0.61 -7.15 4.12
CA ARG A 40 0.93 -8.38 4.85
C ARG A 40 0.62 -9.59 3.99
N ASN A 41 1.60 -10.48 3.84
CA ASN A 41 1.47 -11.72 3.10
C ASN A 41 1.32 -12.93 4.04
N GLY A 42 0.12 -13.48 4.13
CA GLY A 42 -0.19 -14.74 4.83
C GLY A 42 -0.15 -15.98 3.95
N HIS A 43 0.25 -15.87 2.68
CA HIS A 43 0.43 -17.04 1.81
C HIS A 43 1.60 -17.91 2.31
N SER A 44 1.63 -19.16 1.83
CA SER A 44 2.76 -20.08 2.02
C SER A 44 3.90 -19.86 1.00
N ALA A 45 3.75 -18.90 0.10
CA ALA A 45 4.75 -18.51 -0.89
C ALA A 45 4.79 -16.98 -1.01
N ALA A 46 5.97 -16.43 -1.33
CA ALA A 46 6.14 -15.01 -1.55
C ALA A 46 5.15 -14.46 -2.57
N GLN A 47 4.65 -13.25 -2.32
CA GLN A 47 3.74 -12.54 -3.21
C GLN A 47 4.30 -11.17 -3.52
N THR A 48 4.13 -10.71 -4.76
CA THR A 48 4.55 -9.38 -5.18
C THR A 48 3.39 -8.41 -5.04
N ALA A 49 3.66 -7.27 -4.43
CA ALA A 49 2.78 -6.10 -4.45
C ALA A 49 3.46 -4.97 -5.21
N THR A 50 2.70 -4.28 -6.06
CA THR A 50 3.20 -3.21 -6.92
C THR A 50 2.37 -1.95 -6.72
N VAL A 51 3.02 -0.81 -6.52
CA VAL A 51 2.41 0.52 -6.41
C VAL A 51 2.83 1.37 -7.61
N SER A 52 1.83 1.86 -8.35
CA SER A 52 2.08 2.65 -9.55
C SER A 52 2.54 4.08 -9.24
N THR A 53 3.46 4.60 -10.07
CA THR A 53 4.00 5.97 -10.01
C THR A 53 3.68 6.70 -11.33
N PRO A 54 2.55 7.43 -11.41
CA PRO A 54 2.07 7.99 -12.68
C PRO A 54 2.91 9.15 -13.24
N GLY A 55 3.90 9.65 -12.50
CA GLY A 55 4.73 10.79 -12.89
C GLY A 55 5.74 10.49 -14.00
N THR A 56 6.29 11.56 -14.58
CA THR A 56 7.41 11.48 -15.53
C THR A 56 8.51 12.46 -15.13
N VAL A 57 9.76 12.11 -15.41
CA VAL A 57 10.91 13.00 -15.30
C VAL A 57 11.50 13.19 -16.69
N ARG A 58 11.42 14.42 -17.23
CA ARG A 58 11.88 14.75 -18.59
C ARG A 58 11.25 13.88 -19.69
N GLY A 59 9.98 13.54 -19.54
CA GLY A 59 9.24 12.69 -20.48
C GLY A 59 9.49 11.18 -20.34
N ILE A 60 10.30 10.77 -19.36
CA ILE A 60 10.54 9.36 -19.02
C ILE A 60 9.65 8.99 -17.84
N ALA A 61 8.88 7.90 -17.97
CA ALA A 61 8.02 7.41 -16.89
C ALA A 61 8.86 7.03 -15.66
N ILE A 62 8.35 7.41 -14.48
CA ILE A 62 8.89 6.92 -13.21
C ILE A 62 8.52 5.43 -13.11
N GLY A 63 9.48 4.60 -12.71
CA GLY A 63 9.25 3.16 -12.53
C GLY A 63 8.32 2.89 -11.36
N GLU A 64 7.44 1.90 -11.50
CA GLU A 64 6.60 1.43 -10.40
C GLU A 64 7.46 0.82 -9.29
N VAL A 65 6.95 0.88 -8.06
CA VAL A 65 7.61 0.22 -6.93
C VAL A 65 6.96 -1.14 -6.74
N ALA A 66 7.73 -2.20 -6.96
CA ALA A 66 7.29 -3.58 -6.76
C ALA A 66 8.18 -4.27 -5.72
N GLU A 67 7.56 -4.94 -4.76
CA GLU A 67 8.27 -5.66 -3.70
C GLU A 67 7.79 -7.10 -3.57
N SER A 68 8.73 -8.03 -3.37
CA SER A 68 8.43 -9.43 -3.10
C SER A 68 8.30 -9.65 -1.59
N ILE A 69 7.06 -9.72 -1.12
CA ILE A 69 6.73 -9.89 0.29
C ILE A 69 6.89 -11.36 0.65
N THR A 70 7.78 -11.66 1.60
CA THR A 70 8.01 -13.03 2.08
C THR A 70 6.75 -13.69 2.61
N GLU A 71 6.64 -15.00 2.46
CA GLU A 71 5.53 -15.79 2.98
C GLU A 71 5.39 -15.78 4.51
N ASN A 72 4.31 -16.39 5.01
CA ASN A 72 4.10 -16.72 6.42
C ASN A 72 4.10 -15.50 7.36
N GLY A 73 3.54 -14.39 6.90
CA GLY A 73 3.31 -13.18 7.68
C GLY A 73 4.29 -12.06 7.42
N GLY A 74 5.08 -12.11 6.34
CA GLY A 74 5.92 -11.00 5.90
C GLY A 74 5.11 -9.73 5.72
N VAL A 75 5.70 -8.58 6.08
CA VAL A 75 5.06 -7.27 5.96
C VAL A 75 5.97 -6.35 5.15
N TRP A 76 5.45 -5.84 4.05
CA TRP A 76 6.07 -4.75 3.31
C TRP A 76 5.54 -3.41 3.83
N VAL A 77 6.46 -2.48 4.01
CA VAL A 77 6.21 -1.13 4.50
C VAL A 77 6.69 -0.14 3.45
N LEU A 78 5.80 0.73 2.97
CA LEU A 78 6.11 1.74 1.96
C LEU A 78 5.56 3.10 2.39
N PRO A 79 6.40 4.14 2.53
CA PRO A 79 5.92 5.51 2.63
C PRO A 79 5.19 5.92 1.34
N LEU A 80 3.91 6.27 1.45
CA LEU A 80 3.11 6.72 0.31
C LEU A 80 3.25 8.23 0.14
N THR A 81 4.37 8.67 -0.45
CA THR A 81 4.58 10.09 -0.81
C THR A 81 3.66 10.53 -1.95
N ASP A 82 3.72 11.81 -2.31
CA ASP A 82 2.86 12.38 -3.35
C ASP A 82 3.16 11.87 -4.77
N GLU A 83 4.30 11.19 -5.00
CA GLU A 83 4.67 10.63 -6.31
C GLU A 83 3.78 9.46 -6.76
N PHE A 84 3.11 8.79 -5.81
CA PHE A 84 2.17 7.70 -6.08
C PHE A 84 0.75 8.18 -6.43
N ARG A 85 0.52 9.51 -6.39
CA ARG A 85 -0.81 10.10 -6.52
C ARG A 85 -1.32 10.03 -7.97
N ASN A 86 -2.39 9.26 -8.17
CA ASN A 86 -3.13 9.16 -9.43
C ASN A 86 -4.03 10.39 -9.70
N SER A 87 -4.73 10.40 -10.82
CA SER A 87 -5.63 11.49 -11.24
C SER A 87 -6.80 11.76 -10.27
N VAL A 88 -7.13 10.81 -9.40
CA VAL A 88 -8.18 10.90 -8.37
C VAL A 88 -7.59 11.24 -7.00
N GLY A 89 -6.27 11.38 -6.89
CA GLY A 89 -5.60 11.76 -5.64
C GLY A 89 -5.23 10.58 -4.73
N ARG A 90 -5.18 9.35 -5.25
CA ARG A 90 -4.90 8.11 -4.50
C ARG A 90 -3.77 7.30 -5.13
N ALA A 91 -3.18 6.35 -4.40
CA ALA A 91 -2.24 5.39 -4.95
C ALA A 91 -2.95 4.10 -5.35
N ASN A 92 -2.53 3.53 -6.48
CA ASN A 92 -3.03 2.26 -7.01
C ASN A 92 -2.07 1.14 -6.62
N ILE A 93 -2.61 0.03 -6.11
CA ILE A 93 -1.84 -1.14 -5.72
C ILE A 93 -2.36 -2.36 -6.47
N THR A 94 -1.46 -3.20 -6.98
CA THR A 94 -1.78 -4.48 -7.60
C THR A 94 -0.96 -5.60 -6.96
N TYR A 95 -1.41 -6.85 -7.14
CA TYR A 95 -0.85 -8.02 -6.46
C TYR A 95 -0.72 -9.20 -7.43
N SER A 96 0.28 -10.05 -7.21
CA SER A 96 0.41 -11.34 -7.92
C SER A 96 -0.63 -12.38 -7.48
N GLY A 97 -1.18 -12.23 -6.27
CA GLY A 97 -2.21 -13.09 -5.66
C GLY A 97 -2.85 -12.36 -4.48
N VAL A 98 -4.04 -12.77 -4.03
CA VAL A 98 -4.79 -12.00 -3.01
C VAL A 98 -5.39 -12.81 -1.86
N THR A 99 -5.46 -14.13 -1.98
CA THR A 99 -6.26 -14.99 -1.08
C THR A 99 -5.87 -14.89 0.40
N ALA A 100 -4.60 -14.62 0.70
CA ALA A 100 -4.10 -14.39 2.05
C ALA A 100 -3.26 -13.11 2.14
N LEU A 101 -3.57 -12.12 1.31
CA LEU A 101 -2.91 -10.82 1.31
C LEU A 101 -3.82 -9.79 1.99
N GLN A 102 -3.23 -8.98 2.85
CA GLN A 102 -3.94 -7.97 3.62
C GLN A 102 -3.23 -6.63 3.51
N VAL A 103 -4.00 -5.55 3.60
CA VAL A 103 -3.55 -4.19 3.34
C VAL A 103 -4.08 -3.26 4.43
N ALA A 104 -3.25 -2.30 4.84
CA ALA A 104 -3.63 -1.23 5.74
C ALA A 104 -2.87 0.05 5.39
N VAL A 105 -3.46 1.21 5.69
CA VAL A 105 -2.75 2.49 5.58
C VAL A 105 -2.81 3.23 6.90
N ILE A 106 -1.65 3.65 7.38
CA ILE A 106 -1.50 4.42 8.61
C ILE A 106 -1.23 5.88 8.28
N GLU A 107 -1.84 6.78 9.03
CA GLU A 107 -1.53 8.20 9.00
C GLU A 107 -1.27 8.76 10.41
N PRO A 108 -0.40 9.76 10.56
CA PRO A 108 -0.13 10.37 11.86
C PRO A 108 -1.36 11.07 12.42
N ASP A 109 -1.51 11.04 13.74
CA ASP A 109 -2.41 11.94 14.47
C ASP A 109 -1.86 13.38 14.36
N ARG A 110 -2.73 14.35 14.10
CA ARG A 110 -2.33 15.73 13.81
C ARG A 110 -2.14 16.57 15.06
#